data_AF-A0A6P6ILS7-F1
#
_entry.id   AF-A0A6P6ILS7-F1
#
_cell.length_a   1.000
_cell.length_b   1.000
_cell.length_c   1.000
_cell.angle_alpha   90.00
_cell.angle_beta   90.00
_cell.angle_gamma   90.00
#
_symmetry.space_group_name_H-M   'P 1'
#
loop_
_entity.id
_entity.type
_entity.pdbx_description
1 polymer ?
#
loop_
_entity_poly.entity_id
_entity_poly.type
_entity_poly.pdbx_seq_one_letter_code
_entity_poly.pdbx_strand_id
1 'polypeptide(L)' 'MKALCFLLLAMCLLSRLAPGAAFLTGLGQRSDHYICARKGGTCNFSPCPLFTRIDGTCYGGKAKCCMR' A
#
# COMPACT_ATOMS: atom_id res chain seq x y z
N MET A 1 7.35 -28.93 33.26
CA MET A 1 8.39 -28.09 32.62
C MET A 1 8.46 -28.26 31.10
N LYS A 2 8.44 -29.49 30.54
CA LYS A 2 8.52 -29.71 29.07
C LYS A 2 7.30 -29.21 28.27
N ALA A 3 6.08 -29.35 28.82
CA ALA A 3 4.84 -28.92 28.16
C ALA A 3 4.76 -27.40 27.97
N LEU A 4 5.29 -26.63 28.92
CA LEU A 4 5.36 -25.17 28.81
C LEU A 4 6.29 -24.74 27.68
N CYS A 5 7.42 -25.43 27.51
CA CYS A 5 8.34 -25.20 26.40
C CYS A 5 7.69 -25.50 25.04
N PHE A 6 6.91 -26.58 24.92
CA PHE A 6 6.17 -26.87 23.68
C PHE A 6 5.12 -25.81 23.36
N LEU A 7 4.40 -25.29 24.37
CA LEU A 7 3.44 -24.21 24.19
C LEU A 7 4.12 -22.91 23.71
N LEU A 8 5.26 -22.56 24.31
CA LEU A 8 6.04 -21.38 23.94
C LEU A 8 6.58 -21.50 22.50
N LEU A 9 7.09 -22.67 22.12
CA LEU A 9 7.56 -22.94 20.76
C LEU A 9 6.44 -22.81 19.72
N ALA A 10 5.24 -23.33 20.01
CA ALA A 10 4.09 -23.19 19.13
C ALA A 10 3.70 -21.72 18.94
N MET A 11 3.62 -20.93 20.02
CA MET A 11 3.32 -19.50 19.95
C MET A 11 4.39 -18.69 19.18
N CYS A 12 5.67 -19.05 19.30
CA CYS A 12 6.76 -18.44 18.53
C CYS A 12 6.69 -18.76 17.02
N LEU A 13 6.22 -19.94 16.65
CA LEU A 13 6.02 -20.33 15.24
C LEU A 13 4.81 -19.61 14.64
N LEU A 14 3.71 -19.49 15.38
CA LEU A 14 2.49 -18.77 14.99
C LEU A 14 2.74 -17.26 14.76
N SER A 15 3.57 -16.63 15.60
CA SER A 15 3.94 -15.21 15.46
C SER A 15 4.90 -14.93 14.29
N ARG A 16 5.64 -15.94 13.81
CA ARG A 16 6.46 -15.83 12.59
C ARG A 16 5.65 -16.08 11.31
N LEU A 17 4.48 -16.71 11.38
CA LEU A 17 3.64 -17.02 10.23
C LEU A 17 2.68 -15.87 9.85
N ALA A 18 2.65 -14.77 10.60
CA ALA A 18 1.83 -13.59 10.31
C ALA A 18 2.68 -12.31 10.27
N PRO A 19 3.50 -12.16 9.21
CA PRO A 19 3.28 -11.01 8.32
C PRO A 19 3.31 -11.38 6.82
N GLY A 20 3.15 -12.66 6.46
CA GLY A 20 3.27 -13.11 5.05
C GLY A 20 2.06 -12.86 4.16
N ALA A 21 0.85 -12.73 4.71
CA ALA A 21 -0.37 -12.57 3.91
C ALA A 21 -0.61 -11.13 3.42
N ALA A 22 0.06 -10.13 4.01
CA ALA A 22 -0.03 -8.74 3.58
C ALA A 22 1.02 -8.37 2.50
N PHE A 23 2.04 -9.21 2.29
CA PHE A 23 3.10 -8.95 1.31
C PHE A 23 2.76 -9.51 -0.08
N LEU A 24 1.95 -10.57 -0.16
CA LEU A 24 1.60 -11.21 -1.43
C LEU A 24 0.48 -10.50 -2.21
N THR A 25 -0.29 -9.61 -1.59
CA THR A 25 -1.20 -8.70 -2.31
C THR A 25 -0.50 -7.45 -2.86
N GLY A 26 0.75 -7.19 -2.47
CA GLY A 26 1.52 -6.00 -2.88
C GLY A 26 2.38 -6.17 -4.15
N LEU A 27 2.63 -7.40 -4.61
CA LEU A 27 3.51 -7.66 -5.75
C LEU A 27 2.90 -7.29 -7.12
N GLY A 28 1.61 -6.94 -7.17
CA GLY A 28 0.91 -6.54 -8.40
C GLY A 28 0.25 -5.16 -8.37
N GLN A 29 -0.03 -4.61 -7.19
CA GLN A 29 -0.68 -3.30 -7.05
C GLN A 29 0.37 -2.20 -7.12
N ARG A 30 0.71 -1.78 -8.34
CA ARG A 30 1.50 -0.56 -8.57
C ARG A 30 0.90 0.58 -7.75
N SER A 31 1.76 1.32 -7.04
CA SER A 31 1.31 2.48 -6.26
C SER A 31 0.50 3.44 -7.13
N ASP A 32 -0.56 3.99 -6.56
CA ASP A 32 -1.45 4.95 -7.22
C ASP A 32 -0.68 6.17 -7.78
N HIS A 33 0.35 6.63 -7.06
CA HIS A 33 1.27 7.66 -7.54
C HIS A 33 2.00 7.24 -8.84
N TYR A 34 2.46 5.99 -8.93
CA TYR A 34 3.17 5.50 -10.10
C TYR A 34 2.22 5.39 -11.29
N ILE A 35 0.98 4.94 -11.06
CA ILE A 35 -0.06 4.87 -12.10
C ILE A 35 -0.35 6.28 -12.63
N CYS A 36 -0.49 7.26 -11.74
CA CYS A 36 -0.71 8.66 -12.11
C CYS A 36 0.44 9.20 -12.99
N ALA A 37 1.68 9.03 -12.53
CA ALA A 37 2.86 9.48 -13.29
C ALA A 37 2.99 8.78 -14.65
N ARG A 38 2.71 7.47 -14.72
CA ARG A 38 2.73 6.70 -15.96
C ARG A 38 1.68 7.17 -16.97
N LYS A 39 0.52 7.63 -16.51
CA LYS A 39 -0.51 8.25 -17.37
C LYS A 39 -0.13 9.65 -17.85
N GLY A 40 0.93 10.26 -17.30
CA GLY A 40 1.32 11.65 -17.59
C GLY A 40 0.65 12.68 -16.67
N GLY A 41 0.08 12.23 -15.55
CA GLY A 41 -0.50 13.08 -14.52
C GLY A 41 0.52 13.55 -13.49
N THR A 42 0.07 14.46 -12.63
CA THR A 42 0.83 14.98 -11.49
C THR A 42 0.04 14.80 -10.21
N CYS A 43 0.72 14.45 -9.12
CA CYS A 43 0.07 14.29 -7.83
C CYS A 43 0.08 15.60 -7.05
N ASN A 44 -1.10 16.10 -6.65
CA ASN A 44 -1.23 17.29 -5.81
C ASN A 44 -1.97 16.97 -4.50
N PHE A 45 -1.40 17.41 -3.37
CA PHE A 45 -2.08 17.38 -2.06
C PHE A 45 -3.15 18.48 -1.95
N SER A 46 -2.95 19.59 -2.67
CA SER A 46 -3.92 20.65 -2.88
C SER A 46 -4.93 20.29 -4.00
N PRO A 47 -5.99 21.09 -4.20
CA PRO A 47 -6.86 20.95 -5.37
C PRO A 47 -6.06 21.01 -6.68
N CYS A 48 -6.52 20.27 -7.69
CA CYS A 48 -5.88 20.26 -9.00
C CYS A 48 -5.93 21.65 -9.66
N PRO A 49 -4.88 22.04 -10.44
CA PRO A 49 -4.89 23.27 -11.22
C PRO A 49 -6.13 23.44 -12.11
N LEU A 50 -6.54 24.68 -12.39
CA LEU A 50 -7.79 25.03 -13.10
C LEU A 50 -8.00 24.33 -14.45
N PHE A 51 -6.92 23.98 -15.16
CA PHE A 51 -6.97 23.30 -16.46
C PHE A 51 -6.61 21.81 -16.37
N THR A 52 -6.85 21.19 -15.21
CA THR A 52 -6.58 19.78 -14.99
C THR A 52 -7.76 19.11 -14.32
N ARG A 53 -7.97 17.84 -14.64
CA ARG A 53 -9.03 16.98 -14.09
C ARG A 53 -8.45 15.98 -13.11
N ILE A 54 -9.24 15.60 -12.11
CA ILE A 54 -8.87 14.56 -11.16
C ILE A 54 -9.12 13.19 -11.80
N ASP A 55 -8.09 12.36 -11.94
CA ASP A 55 -8.15 11.00 -12.50
C ASP A 55 -7.65 9.95 -11.47
N GLY A 56 -8.17 10.07 -10.25
CA GLY A 56 -7.86 9.17 -9.13
C GLY A 56 -7.02 9.83 -8.03
N THR A 57 -6.28 9.00 -7.29
CA THR A 57 -5.51 9.41 -6.11
C THR A 57 -4.01 9.12 -6.24
N CYS A 58 -3.24 9.68 -5.32
CA CYS A 58 -1.82 9.39 -5.14
C CYS A 58 -1.48 9.18 -3.66
N TYR A 59 -0.39 8.46 -3.40
CA TYR A 59 0.15 8.15 -2.07
C TYR A 59 -0.84 7.44 -1.15
N GLY A 60 -1.61 6.50 -1.70
CA GLY A 60 -2.63 5.76 -0.97
C GLY A 60 -3.83 6.62 -0.58
N GLY A 61 -4.26 7.52 -1.46
CA GLY A 61 -5.43 8.38 -1.20
C GLY A 61 -5.15 9.73 -0.56
N LYS A 62 -3.89 10.05 -0.24
CA LYS A 62 -3.52 11.31 0.45
C LYS A 62 -3.47 12.52 -0.49
N ALA A 63 -3.28 12.27 -1.78
CA ALA A 63 -3.23 13.30 -2.81
C ALA A 63 -4.15 12.93 -3.97
N LYS A 64 -4.41 13.90 -4.84
CA LYS A 64 -5.21 13.76 -6.05
C LYS A 64 -4.29 13.59 -7.25
N CYS A 65 -4.63 12.67 -8.15
CA CYS A 65 -3.96 12.59 -9.44
C CYS A 65 -4.59 13.60 -10.41
N CYS A 66 -3.83 14.61 -10.81
CA CYS A 66 -4.25 15.68 -11.70
C CYS A 66 -3.71 15.43 -13.11
N MET A 67 -4.62 15.26 -14.06
CA MET A 67 -4.33 15.06 -15.48
C MET A 67 -4.63 16.35 -16.25
N ARG A 68 -3.77 16.72 -17.19
CA ARG A 68 -4.10 17.76 -18.18
C ARG A 68 -5.21 17.29 -19.12
#